data_AF-A0A128FL14-F1
#
_entry.id   AF-A0A128FL14-F1
#
_cell.length_a   1.000
_cell.length_b   1.000
_cell.length_c   1.000
_cell.angle_alpha   90.00
_cell.angle_beta   90.00
_cell.angle_gamma   90.00
#
_symmetry.space_group_name_H-M   'P 1'
#
loop_
_entity.id
_entity.type
_entity.pdbx_description
1 polymer ?
#
loop_
_entity_poly.entity_id
_entity_poly.type
_entity_poly.pdbx_seq_one_letter_code
_entity_poly.pdbx_strand_id
1 'polypeptide(L)'
;MQLGIMVEIPSVAFIMDQFCKEVDFFSIGSNDMTQYLLAVDRDNDNVAKLYNSLAPSFLRLLEFVISGAHAHNKWVGLCGELGANKKVLPLLVGAGLDELSMAAPSIATTKAQLSQLDAQLCRELFVQACNCATIEEVEHLLEAFSRSQEDKPLLATECVLLDCDFNSKEEAIQTLVGNLGIQGRTNLVGELEADIWAREEVFTTGLGNGFAIPHTKSDNIVHSSISIARLNKPVRWSDEEDGEVEFVIMLTLNKNQGDQHMRIFSGLARKLIHENFRNTLKTMNTEDEMIAFLTSELAL
;
A
#
# COMPACT_ATOMS: atom_id res chain seq x y z
N MET A 1 -19.95 -18.92 26.93
CA MET A 1 -20.00 -19.43 25.54
C MET A 1 -20.80 -18.41 24.76
N GLN A 2 -20.27 -17.91 23.65
CA GLN A 2 -21.01 -16.98 22.79
C GLN A 2 -21.85 -17.77 21.78
N LEU A 3 -23.05 -17.28 21.50
CA LEU A 3 -23.95 -17.83 20.49
C LEU A 3 -24.07 -16.83 19.34
N GLY A 4 -23.85 -17.27 18.11
CA GLY A 4 -24.02 -16.45 16.91
C GLY A 4 -24.84 -17.16 15.86
N ILE A 5 -25.31 -16.42 14.87
CA ILE A 5 -26.00 -16.96 13.70
C ILE A 5 -25.33 -16.52 12.41
N MET A 6 -25.52 -17.33 11.37
CA MET A 6 -25.12 -16.96 10.02
C MET A 6 -26.19 -16.07 9.38
N VAL A 7 -25.77 -14.95 8.79
CA VAL A 7 -26.61 -14.06 8.00
C VAL A 7 -26.35 -14.37 6.53
N GLU A 8 -27.07 -15.37 6.03
CA GLU A 8 -26.96 -15.84 4.64
C GLU A 8 -28.29 -15.77 3.88
N ILE A 9 -29.41 -15.57 4.59
CA ILE A 9 -30.74 -15.38 4.01
C ILE A 9 -31.16 -13.91 4.20
N PRO A 10 -31.52 -13.17 3.13
CA PRO A 10 -31.88 -11.75 3.22
C PRO A 10 -33.02 -11.44 4.22
N SER A 11 -33.92 -12.41 4.48
CA SER A 11 -35.00 -12.25 5.46
C SER A 11 -34.49 -11.93 6.88
N VAL A 12 -33.31 -12.43 7.26
CA VAL A 12 -32.69 -12.20 8.58
C VAL A 12 -32.42 -10.71 8.78
N ALA A 13 -31.98 -10.01 7.75
CA ALA A 13 -31.66 -8.59 7.83
C ALA A 13 -32.88 -7.75 8.23
N PHE A 14 -34.07 -8.08 7.75
CA PHE A 14 -35.30 -7.33 8.03
C PHE A 14 -35.83 -7.48 9.46
N ILE A 15 -35.35 -8.47 10.22
CA ILE A 15 -35.74 -8.71 11.62
C ILE A 15 -34.51 -8.78 12.54
N MET A 16 -33.45 -8.08 12.14
CA MET A 16 -32.16 -8.08 12.85
C MET A 16 -32.29 -7.64 14.31
N ASP A 17 -33.18 -6.70 14.60
CA ASP A 17 -33.46 -6.19 15.95
C ASP A 17 -33.99 -7.29 16.89
N GLN A 18 -34.71 -8.28 16.35
CA GLN A 18 -35.19 -9.42 17.11
C GLN A 18 -34.06 -10.40 17.37
N PHE A 19 -33.27 -10.73 16.35
CA PHE A 19 -32.11 -11.63 16.52
C PHE A 19 -31.06 -11.05 17.47
N CYS A 20 -30.84 -9.74 17.47
CA CYS A 20 -29.90 -9.08 18.38
C CYS A 20 -30.22 -9.31 19.87
N LYS A 21 -31.45 -9.67 20.22
CA LYS A 21 -31.84 -10.01 21.61
C LYS A 21 -31.43 -11.43 22.00
N GLU A 22 -31.25 -12.31 21.02
CA GLU A 22 -31.06 -13.75 21.22
C GLU A 22 -29.62 -14.21 20.95
N VAL A 23 -28.81 -13.42 20.23
CA VAL A 23 -27.45 -13.78 19.80
C VAL A 23 -26.41 -12.75 20.24
N ASP A 24 -25.17 -13.20 20.40
CA ASP A 24 -24.01 -12.39 20.76
C ASP A 24 -23.32 -11.78 19.53
N PHE A 25 -23.42 -12.42 18.36
CA PHE A 25 -22.77 -11.98 17.13
C PHE A 25 -23.42 -12.54 15.87
N PHE A 26 -22.98 -12.01 14.73
CA PHE A 26 -23.43 -12.42 13.41
C PHE A 26 -22.23 -12.77 12.53
N SER A 27 -22.40 -13.72 11.60
CA SER A 27 -21.41 -14.00 10.56
C SER A 27 -22.09 -13.99 9.20
N ILE A 28 -21.68 -13.12 8.29
CA ILE A 28 -22.26 -13.05 6.95
C ILE A 28 -21.73 -14.21 6.11
N GLY A 29 -22.66 -15.02 5.58
CA GLY A 29 -22.36 -16.01 4.55
C GLY A 29 -22.47 -15.34 3.18
N SER A 30 -21.40 -14.68 2.72
CA SER A 30 -21.45 -13.80 1.54
C SER A 30 -21.95 -14.50 0.28
N ASN A 31 -21.61 -15.79 0.17
CA ASN A 31 -21.93 -16.64 -0.95
C ASN A 31 -23.45 -16.80 -1.14
N ASP A 32 -24.09 -17.38 -0.16
CA ASP A 32 -25.52 -17.67 -0.21
C ASP A 32 -26.33 -16.38 -0.10
N MET A 33 -25.86 -15.39 0.67
CA MET A 33 -26.48 -14.06 0.72
C MET A 33 -26.52 -13.39 -0.66
N THR A 34 -25.44 -13.46 -1.44
CA THR A 34 -25.42 -12.90 -2.81
C THR A 34 -26.37 -13.66 -3.72
N GLN A 35 -26.35 -15.00 -3.66
CA GLN A 35 -27.21 -15.86 -4.47
C GLN A 35 -28.70 -15.60 -4.20
N TYR A 36 -29.13 -15.58 -2.94
CA TYR A 36 -30.53 -15.34 -2.59
C TYR A 36 -30.97 -13.90 -2.83
N LEU A 37 -30.09 -12.91 -2.61
CA LEU A 37 -30.42 -11.51 -2.85
C LEU A 37 -30.60 -11.21 -4.34
N LEU A 38 -29.74 -11.76 -5.20
CA LEU A 38 -29.78 -11.53 -6.64
C LEU A 38 -30.69 -12.53 -7.37
N ALA A 39 -31.18 -13.56 -6.67
CA ALA A 39 -31.90 -14.70 -7.25
C ALA A 39 -31.11 -15.38 -8.38
N VAL A 40 -29.80 -15.58 -8.16
CA VAL A 40 -28.88 -16.19 -9.13
C VAL A 40 -28.23 -17.42 -8.51
N ASP A 41 -28.48 -18.58 -9.10
CA ASP A 41 -27.76 -19.81 -8.79
C ASP A 41 -26.35 -19.76 -9.41
N ARG A 42 -25.32 -19.69 -8.56
CA ARG A 42 -23.92 -19.61 -9.00
C ARG A 42 -23.40 -20.89 -9.64
N ASP A 43 -24.05 -22.03 -9.38
CA ASP A 43 -23.67 -23.33 -9.94
C ASP A 43 -24.38 -23.60 -11.28
N ASN A 44 -25.22 -22.67 -11.74
CA ASN A 44 -25.90 -22.74 -13.02
C ASN A 44 -25.20 -21.85 -14.07
N ASP A 45 -24.46 -22.48 -14.99
CA ASP A 45 -23.68 -21.82 -16.05
C ASP A 45 -24.47 -20.78 -16.87
N ASN A 46 -25.80 -20.94 -17.01
CA ASN A 46 -26.62 -20.00 -17.79
C ASN A 46 -26.74 -18.62 -17.12
N VAL A 47 -26.65 -18.57 -15.79
CA VAL A 47 -26.90 -17.36 -14.99
C VAL A 47 -25.74 -16.99 -14.07
N ALA A 48 -24.75 -17.87 -13.87
CA ALA A 48 -23.60 -17.65 -12.98
C ALA A 48 -22.88 -16.31 -13.23
N LYS A 49 -22.84 -15.82 -14.47
CA LYS A 49 -22.28 -14.50 -14.82
C LYS A 49 -22.98 -13.29 -14.18
N LEU A 50 -24.21 -13.47 -13.68
CA LEU A 50 -24.99 -12.44 -12.97
C LEU A 50 -24.72 -12.44 -11.46
N TYR A 51 -24.02 -13.46 -10.95
CA TYR A 51 -23.61 -13.52 -9.56
C TYR A 51 -22.45 -12.52 -9.33
N ASN A 52 -22.70 -11.47 -8.54
CA ASN A 52 -21.67 -10.48 -8.25
C ASN A 52 -21.91 -9.80 -6.90
N SER A 53 -21.02 -10.04 -5.93
CA SER A 53 -21.05 -9.42 -4.60
C SER A 53 -20.63 -7.93 -4.59
N LEU A 54 -20.41 -7.31 -5.75
CA LEU A 54 -20.26 -5.86 -5.92
C LEU A 54 -21.57 -5.16 -6.30
N ALA A 55 -22.68 -5.90 -6.45
CA ALA A 55 -23.98 -5.30 -6.71
C ALA A 55 -24.32 -4.27 -5.61
N PRO A 56 -24.72 -3.02 -5.96
CA PRO A 56 -25.06 -2.01 -4.96
C PRO A 56 -26.15 -2.46 -3.98
N SER A 57 -27.06 -3.34 -4.40
CA SER A 57 -28.06 -3.97 -3.51
C SER A 57 -27.41 -4.83 -2.40
N PHE A 58 -26.35 -5.57 -2.72
CA PHE A 58 -25.59 -6.37 -1.76
C PHE A 58 -24.80 -5.48 -0.80
N LEU A 59 -24.13 -4.44 -1.31
CA LEU A 59 -23.39 -3.48 -0.48
C LEU A 59 -24.32 -2.76 0.51
N ARG A 60 -25.50 -2.32 0.08
CA ARG A 60 -26.50 -1.72 0.96
C ARG A 60 -27.09 -2.70 1.96
N LEU A 61 -27.24 -3.98 1.59
CA LEU A 61 -27.64 -5.03 2.54
C LEU A 61 -26.56 -5.25 3.60
N LEU A 62 -25.28 -5.28 3.21
CA LEU A 62 -24.16 -5.34 4.16
C LEU A 62 -24.20 -4.16 5.13
N GLU A 63 -24.33 -2.93 4.63
CA GLU A 63 -24.44 -1.73 5.47
C GLU A 63 -25.59 -1.84 6.48
N PHE A 64 -26.75 -2.30 6.02
CA PHE A 64 -27.93 -2.45 6.84
C PHE A 64 -27.75 -3.51 7.95
N VAL A 65 -27.18 -4.66 7.62
CA VAL A 65 -26.89 -5.75 8.58
C VAL A 65 -25.86 -5.28 9.62
N ILE A 66 -24.74 -4.70 9.17
CA ILE A 66 -23.65 -4.27 10.05
C ILE A 66 -24.14 -3.16 10.98
N SER A 67 -24.76 -2.12 10.43
CA SER A 67 -25.29 -1.01 11.23
C SER A 67 -26.37 -1.48 12.22
N GLY A 68 -27.24 -2.42 11.80
CA GLY A 68 -28.26 -3.00 12.66
C GLY A 68 -27.69 -3.77 13.85
N ALA A 69 -26.63 -4.56 13.62
CA ALA A 69 -25.92 -5.27 14.69
C ALA A 69 -25.18 -4.31 15.64
N HIS A 70 -24.42 -3.37 15.07
CA HIS A 70 -23.64 -2.38 15.83
C HIS A 70 -24.52 -1.50 16.71
N ALA A 71 -25.71 -1.11 16.24
CA ALA A 71 -26.70 -0.37 17.04
C ALA A 71 -27.16 -1.12 18.31
N HIS A 72 -26.98 -2.45 18.34
CA HIS A 72 -27.29 -3.31 19.49
C HIS A 72 -26.03 -3.81 20.22
N ASN A 73 -24.87 -3.19 19.96
CA ASN A 73 -23.56 -3.58 20.50
C ASN A 73 -23.19 -5.04 20.20
N LYS A 74 -23.57 -5.54 19.02
CA LYS A 74 -23.18 -6.85 18.48
C LYS A 74 -22.11 -6.65 17.42
N TRP A 75 -21.20 -7.61 17.29
CA TRP A 75 -20.19 -7.59 16.25
C TRP A 75 -20.59 -8.48 15.07
N VAL A 76 -20.06 -8.18 13.89
CA VAL A 76 -20.36 -8.86 12.64
C VAL A 76 -19.08 -9.32 11.95
N GLY A 77 -18.95 -10.63 11.79
CA GLY A 77 -17.94 -11.24 10.95
C GLY A 77 -18.43 -11.48 9.53
N LEU A 78 -17.50 -11.79 8.63
CA LEU A 78 -17.78 -12.31 7.31
C LEU A 78 -17.02 -13.62 7.10
N CYS A 79 -17.74 -14.65 6.68
CA CYS A 79 -17.18 -15.93 6.28
C CYS A 79 -17.41 -16.17 4.78
N GLY A 80 -16.45 -16.83 4.15
CA GLY A 80 -16.50 -17.16 2.73
C GLY A 80 -15.35 -16.52 1.95
N GLU A 81 -15.37 -16.73 0.65
CA GLU A 81 -14.25 -16.37 -0.23
C GLU A 81 -14.10 -14.86 -0.39
N LEU A 82 -15.18 -14.10 -0.19
CA LEU A 82 -15.18 -12.65 -0.33
C LEU A 82 -14.19 -11.98 0.64
N GLY A 83 -14.02 -12.52 1.85
CA GLY A 83 -13.08 -12.00 2.85
C GLY A 83 -11.62 -12.10 2.45
N ALA A 84 -11.28 -12.98 1.49
CA ALA A 84 -9.93 -13.12 0.95
C ALA A 84 -9.71 -12.39 -0.39
N ASN A 85 -10.74 -11.72 -0.93
CA ASN A 85 -10.63 -11.04 -2.21
C ASN A 85 -9.99 -9.65 -2.05
N LYS A 86 -8.72 -9.54 -2.47
CA LYS A 86 -7.93 -8.29 -2.44
C LYS A 86 -8.69 -7.08 -3.00
N LYS A 87 -9.44 -7.25 -4.09
CA LYS A 87 -10.13 -6.14 -4.76
C LYS A 87 -11.28 -5.58 -3.93
N VAL A 88 -11.94 -6.43 -3.14
CA VAL A 88 -13.15 -6.08 -2.38
C VAL A 88 -12.81 -5.71 -0.93
N LEU A 89 -11.63 -6.11 -0.46
CA LEU A 89 -11.18 -5.87 0.91
C LEU A 89 -11.35 -4.41 1.39
N PRO A 90 -11.06 -3.36 0.59
CA PRO A 90 -11.32 -1.98 1.01
C PRO A 90 -12.80 -1.69 1.29
N LEU A 91 -13.72 -2.27 0.51
CA LEU A 91 -15.16 -2.14 0.76
C LEU A 91 -15.58 -2.86 2.03
N LEU A 92 -15.01 -4.04 2.33
CA LEU A 92 -15.31 -4.80 3.54
C LEU A 92 -14.85 -4.05 4.81
N VAL A 93 -13.67 -3.44 4.77
CA VAL A 93 -13.18 -2.55 5.84
C VAL A 93 -14.08 -1.33 5.96
N GLY A 94 -14.41 -0.69 4.84
CA GLY A 94 -15.27 0.50 4.81
C GLY A 94 -16.69 0.24 5.30
N ALA A 95 -17.22 -0.96 5.08
CA ALA A 95 -18.51 -1.41 5.61
C ALA A 95 -18.53 -1.48 7.14
N GLY A 96 -17.36 -1.66 7.77
CA GLY A 96 -17.20 -1.78 9.22
C GLY A 96 -17.33 -3.21 9.74
N LEU A 97 -16.89 -4.22 8.98
CA LEU A 97 -16.81 -5.59 9.49
C LEU A 97 -15.80 -5.71 10.64
N ASP A 98 -16.17 -6.48 11.66
CA ASP A 98 -15.34 -6.69 12.86
C ASP A 98 -14.40 -7.89 12.71
N GLU A 99 -14.77 -8.88 11.89
CA GLU A 99 -14.01 -10.11 11.67
C GLU A 99 -14.05 -10.55 10.20
N LEU A 100 -12.91 -11.01 9.67
CA LEU A 100 -12.82 -11.68 8.37
C LEU A 100 -12.32 -13.11 8.57
N SER A 101 -13.14 -14.09 8.19
CA SER A 101 -12.82 -15.51 8.24
C SER A 101 -12.58 -16.07 6.84
N MET A 102 -11.48 -16.79 6.67
CA MET A 102 -11.01 -17.28 5.37
C MET A 102 -10.16 -18.55 5.52
N ALA A 103 -9.83 -19.18 4.39
CA ALA A 103 -8.90 -20.31 4.37
C ALA A 103 -7.51 -19.89 4.89
N ALA A 104 -6.87 -20.75 5.69
CA ALA A 104 -5.60 -20.47 6.36
C ALA A 104 -4.49 -19.91 5.43
N PRO A 105 -4.31 -20.40 4.18
CA PRO A 105 -3.29 -19.85 3.27
C PRO A 105 -3.49 -18.37 2.92
N SER A 106 -4.72 -17.85 2.98
CA SER A 106 -5.03 -16.45 2.61
C SER A 106 -4.78 -15.48 3.75
N ILE A 107 -4.69 -15.94 5.01
CA ILE A 107 -4.64 -15.09 6.20
C ILE A 107 -3.45 -14.13 6.17
N ALA A 108 -2.25 -14.61 5.86
CA ALA A 108 -1.03 -13.79 5.88
C ALA A 108 -1.10 -12.66 4.83
N THR A 109 -1.50 -13.00 3.61
CA THR A 109 -1.62 -12.05 2.50
C THR A 109 -2.71 -11.02 2.76
N THR A 110 -3.89 -11.44 3.23
CA THR A 110 -4.98 -10.52 3.57
C THR A 110 -4.59 -9.61 4.72
N LYS A 111 -3.90 -10.13 5.75
CA LYS A 111 -3.41 -9.31 6.88
C LYS A 111 -2.42 -8.24 6.43
N ALA A 112 -1.48 -8.58 5.53
CA ALA A 112 -0.55 -7.61 4.96
C ALA A 112 -1.30 -6.51 4.18
N GLN A 113 -2.32 -6.88 3.40
CA GLN A 113 -3.15 -5.91 2.67
C GLN A 113 -3.95 -5.00 3.61
N LEU A 114 -4.60 -5.57 4.63
CA LEU A 114 -5.34 -4.82 5.64
C LEU A 114 -4.44 -3.76 6.32
N SER A 115 -3.18 -4.10 6.59
CA SER A 115 -2.24 -3.17 7.25
C SER A 115 -1.87 -1.95 6.40
N GLN A 116 -2.17 -1.97 5.09
CA GLN A 116 -1.89 -0.87 4.17
C GLN A 116 -3.12 0.01 3.91
N LEU A 117 -4.29 -0.35 4.44
CA LEU A 117 -5.54 0.37 4.19
C LEU A 117 -5.79 1.43 5.27
N ASP A 118 -6.14 2.64 4.83
CA ASP A 118 -6.70 3.65 5.71
C ASP A 118 -8.21 3.41 5.89
N ALA A 119 -8.64 3.23 7.14
CA ALA A 119 -10.02 2.90 7.48
C ALA A 119 -11.01 4.02 7.11
N GLN A 120 -10.61 5.27 7.22
CA GLN A 120 -11.45 6.42 6.91
C GLN A 120 -11.67 6.53 5.40
N LEU A 121 -10.61 6.40 4.60
CA LEU A 121 -10.70 6.35 3.14
C LEU A 121 -11.53 5.16 2.65
N CYS A 122 -11.37 3.99 3.29
CA CYS A 122 -12.21 2.82 3.00
C CYS A 122 -13.69 3.09 3.30
N ARG A 123 -14.00 3.78 4.39
CA ARG A 123 -15.38 4.16 4.74
C ARG A 123 -15.99 5.08 3.69
N GLU A 124 -15.23 6.08 3.24
CA GLU A 124 -15.67 7.00 2.19
C GLU A 124 -15.92 6.28 0.86
N LEU A 125 -15.01 5.38 0.47
CA LEU A 125 -15.16 4.51 -0.69
C LEU A 125 -16.44 3.67 -0.60
N PHE A 126 -16.69 3.04 0.54
CA PHE A 126 -17.87 2.19 0.73
C PHE A 126 -19.17 2.97 0.63
N VAL A 127 -19.24 4.17 1.22
CA VAL A 127 -20.41 5.06 1.08
C VAL A 127 -20.62 5.47 -0.38
N GLN A 128 -19.56 5.78 -1.13
CA GLN A 128 -19.67 6.06 -2.56
C GLN A 128 -20.20 4.84 -3.34
N ALA A 129 -19.64 3.66 -3.08
CA ALA A 129 -20.06 2.41 -3.73
C ALA A 129 -21.53 2.05 -3.45
N CYS A 130 -22.04 2.33 -2.25
CA CYS A 130 -23.47 2.13 -1.92
C CYS A 130 -24.41 3.07 -2.70
N ASN A 131 -23.89 4.21 -3.20
CA ASN A 131 -24.65 5.18 -3.97
C ASN A 131 -24.54 4.98 -5.49
N CYS A 132 -23.70 4.05 -5.96
CA CYS A 132 -23.62 3.66 -7.36
C CYS A 132 -24.94 3.02 -7.84
N ALA A 133 -25.24 3.25 -9.12
CA ALA A 133 -26.40 2.65 -9.78
C ALA A 133 -26.09 1.25 -10.32
N THR A 134 -24.83 0.96 -10.66
CA THR A 134 -24.42 -0.30 -11.31
C THR A 134 -23.17 -0.91 -10.69
N ILE A 135 -22.92 -2.17 -11.03
CA ILE A 135 -21.70 -2.90 -10.64
C ILE A 135 -20.47 -2.24 -11.27
N GLU A 136 -20.56 -1.85 -12.53
CA GLU A 136 -19.44 -1.26 -13.29
C GLU A 136 -18.97 0.05 -12.65
N GLU A 137 -19.89 0.86 -12.11
CA GLU A 137 -19.53 2.06 -11.35
C GLU A 137 -18.76 1.73 -10.07
N VAL A 138 -19.16 0.67 -9.35
CA VAL A 138 -18.43 0.19 -8.15
C VAL A 138 -17.05 -0.34 -8.53
N GLU A 139 -16.93 -1.08 -9.64
CA GLU A 139 -15.65 -1.57 -10.16
C GLU A 139 -14.73 -0.40 -10.52
N HIS A 140 -15.24 0.63 -11.19
CA HIS A 140 -14.46 1.84 -11.49
C HIS A 140 -14.01 2.59 -10.23
N LEU A 141 -14.85 2.67 -9.19
CA LEU A 141 -14.45 3.24 -7.89
C LEU A 141 -13.32 2.43 -7.24
N LEU A 142 -13.42 1.10 -7.24
CA LEU A 142 -12.37 0.21 -6.72
C LEU A 142 -11.06 0.36 -7.49
N GLU A 143 -11.11 0.48 -8.82
CA GLU A 143 -9.94 0.72 -9.65
C GLU A 143 -9.29 2.07 -9.35
N ALA A 144 -10.08 3.14 -9.24
CA ALA A 144 -9.60 4.46 -8.90
C ALA A 144 -8.98 4.48 -7.48
N PHE A 145 -9.62 3.80 -6.53
CA PHE A 145 -9.11 3.66 -5.16
C PHE A 145 -7.77 2.92 -5.14
N SER A 146 -7.66 1.78 -5.83
CA SER A 146 -6.41 1.03 -5.95
C SER A 146 -5.29 1.89 -6.53
N ARG A 147 -5.56 2.65 -7.60
CA ARG A 147 -4.58 3.58 -8.20
C ARG A 147 -4.15 4.67 -7.22
N SER A 148 -5.09 5.24 -6.45
CA SER A 148 -4.76 6.27 -5.46
C SER A 148 -3.93 5.75 -4.28
N GLN A 149 -4.08 4.47 -3.92
CA GLN A 149 -3.26 3.77 -2.92
C GLN A 149 -1.91 3.30 -3.51
N GLU A 150 -1.85 3.10 -4.83
CA GLU A 150 -0.64 2.73 -5.56
C GLU A 150 0.25 3.94 -5.88
N ASP A 151 -0.24 5.16 -6.09
CA ASP A 151 0.64 6.30 -6.37
C ASP A 151 1.34 6.81 -5.10
N LYS A 152 2.39 6.09 -4.68
CA LYS A 152 3.32 6.56 -3.67
C LYS A 152 4.17 7.68 -4.26
N PRO A 153 4.32 8.83 -3.56
CA PRO A 153 5.13 9.92 -4.07
C PRO A 153 6.58 9.47 -4.21
N LEU A 154 7.26 10.08 -5.18
CA LEU A 154 8.67 9.79 -5.46
C LEU A 154 9.55 10.02 -4.23
N LEU A 155 9.22 11.03 -3.43
CA LEU A 155 9.88 11.36 -2.18
C LEU A 155 8.86 11.31 -1.05
N ALA A 156 9.17 10.58 0.02
CA ALA A 156 8.26 10.36 1.14
C ALA A 156 9.02 10.15 2.45
N THR A 157 8.40 10.51 3.58
CA THR A 157 9.04 10.55 4.90
C THR A 157 9.58 9.20 5.30
N GLU A 158 8.85 8.13 4.99
CA GLU A 158 9.25 6.75 5.25
C GLU A 158 10.47 6.28 4.44
N CYS A 159 10.92 7.04 3.43
CA CYS A 159 12.13 6.78 2.65
C CYS A 159 13.33 7.63 3.08
N VAL A 160 13.20 8.46 4.11
CA VAL A 160 14.28 9.27 4.66
C VAL A 160 14.73 8.67 5.99
N LEU A 161 15.99 8.23 6.03
CA LEU A 161 16.62 7.68 7.22
C LEU A 161 17.70 8.66 7.68
N LEU A 162 17.44 9.34 8.80
CA LEU A 162 18.43 10.22 9.40
C LEU A 162 19.25 9.44 10.43
N ASP A 163 20.47 9.92 10.66
CA ASP A 163 21.35 9.49 11.76
C ASP A 163 21.65 7.98 11.79
N CYS A 164 21.94 7.42 10.61
CA CYS A 164 22.23 6.00 10.42
C CYS A 164 23.69 5.65 10.80
N ASP A 165 23.88 4.49 11.43
CA ASP A 165 25.20 3.94 11.80
C ASP A 165 25.63 2.80 10.87
N PHE A 166 25.55 3.01 9.55
CA PHE A 166 26.00 2.02 8.58
C PHE A 166 27.52 1.87 8.62
N ASN A 167 28.01 0.62 8.53
CA ASN A 167 29.41 0.27 8.63
C ASN A 167 30.05 0.04 7.25
N SER A 168 29.25 -0.16 6.20
CA SER A 168 29.74 -0.40 4.86
C SER A 168 28.76 0.09 3.78
N LYS A 169 29.26 0.19 2.55
CA LYS A 169 28.47 0.50 1.36
C LYS A 169 27.36 -0.53 1.15
N GLU A 170 27.68 -1.80 1.39
CA GLU A 170 26.76 -2.93 1.26
C GLU A 170 25.61 -2.79 2.25
N GLU A 171 25.90 -2.49 3.52
CA GLU A 171 24.87 -2.28 4.54
C GLU A 171 23.96 -1.10 4.20
N ALA A 172 24.52 0.00 3.67
CA ALA A 172 23.73 1.14 3.24
C ALA A 172 22.76 0.79 2.10
N ILE A 173 23.24 0.12 1.05
CA ILE A 173 22.40 -0.29 -0.09
C ILE A 173 21.34 -1.30 0.36
N GLN A 174 21.72 -2.32 1.13
CA GLN A 174 20.79 -3.34 1.63
C GLN A 174 19.70 -2.75 2.51
N THR A 175 20.06 -1.82 3.39
CA THR A 175 19.09 -1.17 4.28
C THR A 175 18.11 -0.30 3.48
N LEU A 176 18.61 0.49 2.53
CA LEU A 176 17.76 1.36 1.71
C LEU A 176 16.83 0.54 0.81
N VAL A 177 17.31 -0.52 0.16
CA VAL A 177 16.49 -1.41 -0.68
C VAL A 177 15.51 -2.22 0.18
N GLY A 178 15.95 -2.71 1.33
CA GLY A 178 15.10 -3.40 2.30
C GLY A 178 13.95 -2.52 2.79
N ASN A 179 14.22 -1.24 3.08
CA ASN A 179 13.19 -0.29 3.45
C ASN A 179 12.15 -0.10 2.33
N LEU A 180 12.56 -0.03 1.05
CA LEU A 180 11.61 -0.02 -0.06
C LEU A 180 10.70 -1.26 -0.09
N GLY A 181 11.21 -2.43 0.33
CA GLY A 181 10.39 -3.63 0.52
C GLY A 181 9.36 -3.48 1.64
N ILE A 182 9.79 -2.99 2.81
CA ILE A 182 8.91 -2.73 3.97
C ILE A 182 7.81 -1.74 3.61
N GLN A 183 8.17 -0.67 2.91
CA GLN A 183 7.23 0.35 2.46
C GLN A 183 6.43 -0.07 1.24
N GLY A 184 6.49 -1.33 0.80
CA GLY A 184 5.73 -1.86 -0.33
C GLY A 184 5.95 -1.08 -1.63
N ARG A 185 7.18 -0.58 -1.84
CA ARG A 185 7.63 0.06 -3.08
C ARG A 185 8.26 -0.95 -4.03
N THR A 186 8.71 -2.10 -3.51
CA THR A 186 9.08 -3.31 -4.26
C THR A 186 8.53 -4.56 -3.58
N ASN A 187 8.26 -5.61 -4.37
CA ASN A 187 7.96 -6.96 -3.86
C ASN A 187 9.13 -7.94 -4.09
N LEU A 188 10.20 -7.50 -4.74
CA LEU A 188 11.33 -8.30 -5.20
C LEU A 188 12.65 -7.65 -4.73
N VAL A 189 12.79 -7.52 -3.41
CA VAL A 189 13.90 -6.81 -2.75
C VAL A 189 15.28 -7.27 -3.27
N GLY A 190 15.51 -8.59 -3.34
CA GLY A 190 16.81 -9.12 -3.79
C GLY A 190 17.13 -8.85 -5.26
N GLU A 191 16.11 -8.87 -6.14
CA GLU A 191 16.30 -8.56 -7.57
C GLU A 191 16.54 -7.06 -7.77
N LEU A 192 15.85 -6.20 -7.02
CA LEU A 192 16.09 -4.76 -7.05
C LEU A 192 17.48 -4.41 -6.51
N GLU A 193 17.94 -5.09 -5.46
CA GLU A 193 19.30 -4.94 -4.93
C GLU A 193 20.34 -5.32 -5.99
N ALA A 194 20.14 -6.45 -6.67
CA ALA A 194 21.01 -6.89 -7.77
C ALA A 194 21.08 -5.86 -8.91
N ASP A 195 19.95 -5.23 -9.26
CA ASP A 195 19.91 -4.17 -10.27
C ASP A 195 20.70 -2.91 -9.86
N ILE A 196 20.74 -2.58 -8.56
CA ILE A 196 21.56 -1.48 -8.03
C ILE A 196 23.04 -1.85 -8.09
N TRP A 197 23.40 -3.07 -7.68
CA TRP A 197 24.79 -3.54 -7.74
C TRP A 197 25.32 -3.62 -9.17
N ALA A 198 24.52 -4.15 -10.09
CA ALA A 198 24.86 -4.19 -11.51
C ALA A 198 25.18 -2.80 -12.06
N ARG A 199 24.54 -1.74 -11.53
CA ARG A 199 24.87 -0.35 -11.89
C ARG A 199 26.14 0.14 -11.20
N GLU A 200 26.32 -0.12 -9.91
CA GLU A 200 27.49 0.28 -9.12
C GLU A 200 28.79 -0.34 -9.67
N GLU A 201 28.74 -1.59 -10.17
CA GLU A 201 29.89 -2.29 -10.76
C GLU A 201 30.42 -1.64 -12.03
N VAL A 202 29.57 -0.94 -12.81
CA VAL A 202 30.00 -0.27 -14.04
C VAL A 202 30.92 0.90 -13.72
N PHE A 203 30.50 1.74 -12.77
CA PHE A 203 31.26 2.86 -12.21
C PHE A 203 30.68 3.21 -10.85
N THR A 204 31.56 3.61 -9.92
CA THR A 204 31.18 4.10 -8.59
C THR A 204 30.06 5.14 -8.67
N THR A 205 29.07 5.00 -7.80
CA THR A 205 28.00 5.98 -7.61
C THR A 205 28.36 7.04 -6.57
N GLY A 206 29.55 6.96 -5.97
CA GLY A 206 30.14 8.03 -5.18
C GLY A 206 30.46 9.25 -6.05
N LEU A 207 30.02 10.44 -5.64
CA LEU A 207 30.25 11.69 -6.34
C LEU A 207 31.35 12.56 -5.70
N GLY A 208 31.91 12.10 -4.57
CA GLY A 208 32.79 12.91 -3.71
C GLY A 208 32.02 13.89 -2.83
N ASN A 209 32.76 14.70 -2.07
CA ASN A 209 32.24 15.68 -1.11
C ASN A 209 31.28 15.09 -0.05
N GLY A 210 31.41 13.79 0.23
CA GLY A 210 30.56 13.07 1.18
C GLY A 210 29.25 12.52 0.60
N PHE A 211 29.03 12.52 -0.72
CA PHE A 211 27.76 12.07 -1.33
C PHE A 211 27.90 10.84 -2.24
N ALA A 212 26.90 9.96 -2.19
CA ALA A 212 26.67 8.93 -3.20
C ALA A 212 25.24 9.01 -3.77
N ILE A 213 25.09 8.64 -5.04
CA ILE A 213 23.79 8.50 -5.70
C ILE A 213 23.63 7.12 -6.36
N PRO A 214 23.42 6.05 -5.58
CA PRO A 214 23.09 4.74 -6.16
C PRO A 214 21.79 4.86 -6.95
N HIS A 215 21.73 4.32 -8.16
CA HIS A 215 20.52 4.48 -8.98
C HIS A 215 20.29 3.31 -9.91
N THR A 216 19.04 3.03 -10.25
CA THR A 216 18.71 2.05 -11.29
C THR A 216 17.35 2.33 -11.92
N LYS A 217 17.19 1.89 -13.18
CA LYS A 217 15.88 1.69 -13.82
C LYS A 217 15.59 0.19 -13.79
N SER A 218 14.57 -0.21 -13.06
CA SER A 218 14.30 -1.62 -12.76
C SER A 218 12.85 -1.99 -13.06
N ASP A 219 12.62 -3.24 -13.47
CA ASP A 219 11.29 -3.87 -13.53
C ASP A 219 10.84 -4.36 -12.14
N ASN A 220 11.77 -4.40 -11.18
CA ASN A 220 11.62 -4.91 -9.83
C ASN A 220 11.24 -3.82 -8.82
N ILE A 221 10.88 -2.62 -9.27
CA ILE A 221 10.33 -1.54 -8.43
C ILE A 221 8.91 -1.22 -8.91
N VAL A 222 7.96 -1.23 -7.98
CA VAL A 222 6.55 -0.93 -8.26
C VAL A 222 6.34 0.58 -8.28
N HIS A 223 6.86 1.28 -7.27
CA HIS A 223 6.74 2.74 -7.13
C HIS A 223 8.11 3.39 -7.18
N SER A 224 8.36 4.23 -8.19
CA SER A 224 9.61 4.98 -8.27
C SER A 224 9.86 5.76 -6.98
N SER A 225 11.10 5.74 -6.49
CA SER A 225 11.42 6.26 -5.16
C SER A 225 12.80 6.91 -5.10
N ILE A 226 12.91 7.97 -4.31
CA ILE A 226 14.15 8.56 -3.82
C ILE A 226 14.26 8.17 -2.35
N SER A 227 15.27 7.36 -2.02
CA SER A 227 15.59 7.00 -0.63
C SER A 227 16.81 7.77 -0.17
N ILE A 228 16.77 8.29 1.06
CA ILE A 228 17.84 9.12 1.60
C ILE A 228 18.37 8.50 2.87
N ALA A 229 19.68 8.42 3.02
CA ALA A 229 20.33 8.13 4.28
C ALA A 229 21.37 9.21 4.61
N ARG A 230 21.27 9.81 5.80
CA ARG A 230 22.36 10.58 6.41
C ARG A 230 23.07 9.70 7.44
N LEU A 231 24.39 9.61 7.35
CA LEU A 231 25.20 8.74 8.18
C LEU A 231 25.83 9.54 9.32
N ASN A 232 25.86 8.96 10.53
CA ASN A 232 26.57 9.55 11.67
C ASN A 232 28.09 9.52 11.50
N LYS A 233 28.58 8.58 10.69
CA LYS A 233 29.99 8.39 10.37
C LYS A 233 30.15 8.16 8.87
N PRO A 234 31.18 8.74 8.23
CA PRO A 234 31.45 8.46 6.84
C PRO A 234 31.72 6.97 6.60
N VAL A 235 31.17 6.45 5.51
CA VAL A 235 31.39 5.10 5.01
C VAL A 235 32.27 5.17 3.77
N ARG A 236 33.25 4.28 3.69
CA ARG A 236 34.08 4.15 2.49
C ARG A 236 33.24 3.58 1.34
N TRP A 237 33.00 4.41 0.32
CA TRP A 237 32.19 4.08 -0.85
C TRP A 237 33.04 3.65 -2.05
N SER A 238 34.20 4.27 -2.24
CA SER A 238 35.18 3.88 -3.27
C SER A 238 36.60 3.90 -2.72
N ASP A 239 37.55 3.40 -3.53
CA ASP A 239 38.98 3.45 -3.21
C ASP A 239 39.65 4.78 -3.60
N GLU A 240 38.88 5.76 -4.08
CA GLU A 240 39.37 7.09 -4.46
C GLU A 240 39.65 7.97 -3.23
N GLU A 241 40.47 9.02 -3.38
CA GLU A 241 40.85 9.93 -2.27
C GLU A 241 39.65 10.65 -1.62
N ASP A 242 38.58 10.89 -2.38
CA ASP A 242 37.32 11.49 -1.91
C ASP A 242 36.18 10.44 -1.87
N GLY A 243 36.55 9.19 -1.58
CA GLY A 243 35.65 8.03 -1.60
C GLY A 243 34.80 7.86 -0.34
N GLU A 244 34.92 8.74 0.66
CA GLU A 244 34.09 8.69 1.88
C GLU A 244 32.74 9.37 1.66
N VAL A 245 31.68 8.73 2.16
CA VAL A 245 30.29 9.17 1.97
C VAL A 245 29.59 9.24 3.32
N GLU A 246 28.96 10.38 3.60
CA GLU A 246 28.13 10.62 4.78
C GLU A 246 26.66 10.84 4.42
N PHE A 247 26.34 10.90 3.12
CA PHE A 247 25.00 11.15 2.62
C PHE A 247 24.73 10.33 1.35
N VAL A 248 23.73 9.45 1.40
CA VAL A 248 23.35 8.57 0.28
C VAL A 248 21.98 9.00 -0.22
N ILE A 249 21.84 9.25 -1.52
CA ILE A 249 20.55 9.52 -2.17
C ILE A 249 20.33 8.46 -3.24
N MET A 250 19.59 7.41 -2.92
CA MET A 250 19.32 6.29 -3.83
C MET A 250 18.08 6.55 -4.70
N LEU A 251 18.18 6.38 -6.02
CA LEU A 251 17.07 6.53 -6.96
C LEU A 251 16.70 5.21 -7.63
N THR A 252 15.53 4.68 -7.32
CA THR A 252 14.98 3.47 -7.96
C THR A 252 13.79 3.85 -8.83
N LEU A 253 13.90 3.65 -10.14
CA LEU A 253 12.90 4.09 -11.11
C LEU A 253 12.21 2.92 -11.79
N ASN A 254 10.88 2.92 -11.80
CA ASN A 254 10.09 1.92 -12.51
C ASN A 254 10.24 2.15 -14.02
N LYS A 255 10.66 1.13 -14.78
CA LYS A 255 10.84 1.23 -16.24
C LYS A 255 9.58 1.62 -17.00
N ASN A 256 8.41 1.35 -16.44
CA ASN A 256 7.11 1.64 -17.05
C ASN A 256 6.62 3.07 -16.77
N GLN A 257 7.22 3.77 -15.80
CA GLN A 257 6.96 5.20 -15.55
C GLN A 257 7.93 6.01 -16.42
N GLY A 258 7.40 6.86 -17.31
CA GLY A 258 8.14 7.51 -18.40
C GLY A 258 9.38 8.34 -18.00
N ASP A 259 10.06 8.93 -18.98
CA ASP A 259 11.38 9.58 -18.81
C ASP A 259 11.43 10.84 -17.91
N GLN A 260 10.31 11.25 -17.31
CA GLN A 260 10.26 12.38 -16.36
C GLN A 260 11.25 12.19 -15.21
N HIS A 261 11.47 10.95 -14.77
CA HIS A 261 12.36 10.63 -13.67
C HIS A 261 13.86 10.77 -13.98
N MET A 262 14.28 10.63 -15.25
CA MET A 262 15.69 10.86 -15.62
C MET A 262 16.08 12.34 -15.55
N ARG A 263 15.10 13.25 -15.71
CA ARG A 263 15.30 14.68 -15.52
C ARG A 263 15.57 15.00 -14.05
N ILE A 264 14.90 14.31 -13.14
CA ILE A 264 15.06 14.46 -11.69
C ILE A 264 16.47 14.02 -11.26
N PHE A 265 16.94 12.84 -11.71
CA PHE A 265 18.32 12.40 -11.47
C PHE A 265 19.35 13.42 -11.93
N SER A 266 19.22 13.88 -13.18
CA SER A 266 20.15 14.84 -13.78
C SER A 266 20.09 16.21 -13.07
N GLY A 267 18.92 16.61 -12.59
CA GLY A 267 18.71 17.83 -11.80
C GLY A 267 19.40 17.73 -10.44
N LEU A 268 19.21 16.61 -9.73
CA LEU A 268 19.81 16.35 -8.43
C LEU A 268 21.35 16.30 -8.51
N ALA A 269 21.90 15.51 -9.43
CA ALA A 269 23.35 15.40 -9.62
C ALA A 269 24.00 16.76 -9.91
N ARG A 270 23.35 17.61 -10.72
CA ARG A 270 23.82 18.97 -10.99
C ARG A 270 23.78 19.87 -9.76
N LYS A 271 22.71 19.79 -8.96
CA LYS A 271 22.59 20.59 -7.73
C LYS A 271 23.63 20.20 -6.68
N LEU A 272 23.97 18.93 -6.58
CA LEU A 272 25.00 18.42 -5.67
C LEU A 272 26.41 18.92 -5.96
N ILE A 273 26.67 19.50 -7.14
CA ILE A 273 27.93 20.21 -7.44
C ILE A 273 28.06 21.49 -6.62
N HIS A 274 26.94 22.12 -6.23
CA HIS A 274 26.94 23.37 -5.48
C HIS A 274 27.09 23.13 -3.98
N GLU A 275 28.12 23.74 -3.38
CA GLU A 275 28.44 23.61 -1.95
C GLU A 275 27.29 24.04 -1.03
N ASN A 276 26.61 25.15 -1.37
CA ASN A 276 25.45 25.62 -0.61
C ASN A 276 24.34 24.56 -0.51
N PHE A 277 24.04 23.88 -1.62
CA PHE A 277 23.02 22.84 -1.65
C PHE A 277 23.41 21.64 -0.76
N ARG A 278 24.69 21.21 -0.85
CA ARG A 278 25.24 20.15 0.00
C ARG A 278 25.18 20.50 1.49
N ASN A 279 25.60 21.71 1.86
CA ASN A 279 25.62 22.14 3.26
C ASN A 279 24.20 22.25 3.84
N THR A 280 23.23 22.70 3.05
CA THR A 280 21.82 22.70 3.45
C THR A 280 21.31 21.29 3.74
N LEU A 281 21.58 20.32 2.85
CA LEU A 281 21.16 18.92 3.08
C LEU A 281 21.79 18.32 4.35
N LYS A 282 23.06 18.61 4.63
CA LYS A 282 23.76 18.09 5.82
C LYS A 282 23.20 18.63 7.13
N THR A 283 22.62 19.83 7.13
CA THR A 283 22.23 20.56 8.35
C THR A 283 20.75 20.42 8.75
N MET A 284 19.90 19.88 7.88
CA MET A 284 18.48 19.62 8.17
C MET A 284 18.31 18.54 9.23
N ASN A 285 17.40 18.74 10.18
CA ASN A 285 17.29 17.85 11.35
C ASN A 285 16.01 17.01 11.37
N THR A 286 15.13 17.19 10.39
CA THR A 286 13.87 16.44 10.29
C THR A 286 13.66 15.93 8.87
N GLU A 287 12.97 14.81 8.75
CA GLU A 287 12.62 14.22 7.45
C GLU A 287 11.72 15.17 6.64
N ASP A 288 10.75 15.82 7.30
CA ASP A 288 9.81 16.75 6.65
C ASP A 288 10.49 17.99 6.05
N GLU A 289 11.48 18.58 6.75
CA GLU A 289 12.29 19.68 6.22
C GLU A 289 13.06 19.26 4.97
N MET A 290 13.64 18.06 5.00
CA MET A 290 14.41 17.50 3.89
C MET A 290 13.52 17.26 2.67
N ILE A 291 12.31 16.73 2.90
CA ILE A 291 11.33 16.48 1.85
C ILE A 291 10.85 17.78 1.23
N ALA A 292 10.46 18.76 2.05
CA ALA A 292 9.99 20.05 1.57
C ALA A 292 11.07 20.74 0.71
N PHE A 293 12.33 20.70 1.16
CA PHE A 293 13.45 21.28 0.44
C PHE A 293 13.71 20.58 -0.90
N LEU A 294 13.84 19.26 -0.91
CA LEU A 294 14.11 18.51 -2.13
C LEU A 294 12.95 18.57 -3.13
N THR A 295 11.70 18.57 -2.65
CA THR A 295 10.51 18.74 -3.48
C THR A 295 10.55 20.09 -4.20
N SER A 296 10.82 21.18 -3.47
CA SER A 296 10.97 22.52 -4.04
C SER A 296 12.13 22.60 -5.04
N GLU A 297 13.29 22.04 -4.69
CA GLU A 297 14.49 22.14 -5.52
C GLU A 297 14.40 21.29 -6.79
N LEU A 298 13.79 20.12 -6.73
CA LEU A 298 13.65 19.17 -7.84
C LEU A 298 12.37 19.38 -8.67
N ALA A 299 11.51 20.32 -8.27
CA ALA A 299 10.21 20.61 -8.87
C ALA A 299 9.32 19.35 -8.97
N LEU A 300 9.23 18.64 -7.84
CA LEU A 300 8.38 17.45 -7.65
C LEU A 300 6.97 17.83 -7.23
#